data_AF-A0A956CVE5-F1
#
_entry.id   AF-A0A956CVE5-F1
#
_cell.length_a   1.000
_cell.length_b   1.000
_cell.length_c   1.000
_cell.angle_alpha   90.00
_cell.angle_beta   90.00
_cell.angle_gamma   90.00
#
_symmetry.space_group_name_H-M   'P 1'
#
loop_
_entity.id
_entity.type
_entity.pdbx_description
1 polymer ?
#
loop_
_entity_poly.entity_id
_entity_poly.type
_entity_poly.pdbx_seq_one_letter_code
_entity_poly.pdbx_strand_id
1 'polypeptide(L)'
;MRESLLEVSAHEGARRVALGYLDQAAAAADRLAGEHADDALHDFRVGMRRLRACARAYDSVLGEEVGTKLRRRLKRVASATNPGRDAEVQLDWVLTVGDTEGAVEKHGVLWLAERLRAQKDAAYDHVRQELIAEFGKLEGRLRKGLSTYVIHHEVGKRSDGPRFGVVAAKAIERSLVELRADLVEVKAIEDERIAHRARIHGKRLRYLLEPMRTEVEGAKLAVKTCKALQDLLGDLNDLHNLSATVGQALEESSVERARRLREVAGRVDGALEEELATDHEPGLIAMLQRIQRDRVSMFASLANEWLAPGTMLDELEAQVRALTTHMRGGDNVEIERKYLLAGLPPRCEGLVPVTLQQGYLPGERLIERVRKITSADQVTHLRTIKLGAGVQRVEVEEECTPEVFDTLFGLTEGKRVEKERFRVPEGDRVWEIDRFLDRELVLAEVELPAPDAEVPIPEWLAPYLVREVTDEPAYVNANLAR
;
A
#
# COMPACT_ATOMS: atom_id res chain seq x y z
N MET A 1 -15.86 17.42 12.03
CA MET A 1 -15.55 16.29 11.12
C MET A 1 -14.09 16.41 10.72
N ARG A 2 -13.27 15.36 10.88
CA ARG A 2 -11.92 15.36 10.32
C ARG A 2 -12.07 15.21 8.80
N GLU A 3 -11.55 16.18 8.05
CA GLU A 3 -11.47 16.08 6.59
C GLU A 3 -10.63 14.86 6.21
N SER A 4 -11.10 14.06 5.25
CA SER A 4 -10.41 12.84 4.81
C SER A 4 -8.97 13.14 4.39
N LEU A 5 -8.05 12.25 4.75
CA LEU A 5 -6.65 12.36 4.39
C LEU A 5 -6.46 12.30 2.87
N LEU A 6 -7.37 11.66 2.12
CA LEU A 6 -7.27 11.50 0.67
C LEU A 6 -7.58 12.80 -0.09
N GLU A 7 -8.49 13.61 0.45
CA GLU A 7 -9.05 14.78 -0.23
C GLU A 7 -8.22 16.05 -0.04
N VAL A 8 -7.42 16.12 1.04
CA VAL A 8 -6.53 17.26 1.25
C VAL A 8 -5.44 17.34 0.19
N SER A 9 -4.81 18.51 0.07
CA SER A 9 -3.66 18.70 -0.83
C SER A 9 -2.55 17.69 -0.52
N ALA A 10 -1.78 17.26 -1.53
CA ALA A 10 -0.65 16.35 -1.32
C ALA A 10 0.36 16.90 -0.29
N HIS A 11 0.60 18.21 -0.27
CA HIS A 11 1.50 18.86 0.69
C HIS A 11 1.05 18.68 2.13
N GLU A 12 -0.25 18.81 2.36
CA GLU A 12 -0.84 18.63 3.68
C GLU A 12 -0.90 17.16 4.08
N GLY A 13 -1.43 16.29 3.22
CA GLY A 13 -1.57 14.87 3.53
C GLY A 13 -0.23 14.21 3.86
N ALA A 14 0.82 14.47 3.06
CA ALA A 14 2.16 13.94 3.32
C ALA A 14 2.74 14.42 4.66
N ARG A 15 2.49 15.69 5.04
CA ARG A 15 2.93 16.26 6.32
C ARG A 15 2.16 15.69 7.50
N ARG A 16 0.83 15.52 7.38
CA ARG A 16 0.00 14.88 8.42
C ARG A 16 0.49 13.45 8.71
N VAL A 17 0.79 12.66 7.66
CA VAL A 17 1.36 11.30 7.82
C VAL A 17 2.75 11.35 8.46
N ALA A 18 3.64 12.23 7.98
CA ALA A 18 4.99 12.37 8.51
C ALA A 18 4.99 12.81 10.00
N LEU A 19 4.14 13.77 10.37
CA LEU A 19 3.97 14.23 11.75
C LEU A 19 3.45 13.09 12.64
N GLY A 20 2.45 12.33 12.18
CA GLY A 20 1.95 11.18 12.94
C GLY A 20 3.04 10.14 13.23
N TYR A 21 3.95 9.88 12.29
CA TYR A 21 5.10 9.00 12.53
C TYR A 21 6.19 9.64 13.38
N LEU A 22 6.40 10.95 13.28
CA LEU A 22 7.30 11.69 14.16
C LEU A 22 6.80 11.65 15.61
N ASP A 23 5.50 11.81 15.83
CA ASP A 23 4.87 11.73 17.16
C ASP A 23 5.01 10.34 17.77
N GLN A 24 4.82 9.28 16.98
CA GLN A 24 5.06 7.90 17.43
C GLN A 24 6.52 7.69 17.86
N ALA A 25 7.47 8.18 17.07
CA ALA A 25 8.89 8.09 17.40
C ALA A 25 9.23 8.92 18.64
N ALA A 26 8.70 10.14 18.77
CA ALA A 26 8.91 11.00 19.94
C ALA A 26 8.37 10.36 21.22
N ALA A 27 7.14 9.89 21.21
CA ALA A 27 6.54 9.22 22.37
C ALA A 27 7.32 7.96 22.81
N ALA A 28 7.88 7.21 21.85
CA ALA A 28 8.73 6.07 22.17
C ALA A 28 10.13 6.49 22.68
N ALA A 29 10.69 7.58 22.16
CA ALA A 29 11.94 8.16 22.66
C ALA A 29 11.81 8.66 24.11
N ASP A 30 10.67 9.26 24.47
CA ASP A 30 10.39 9.70 25.82
C ASP A 30 10.30 8.52 26.80
N ARG A 31 9.67 7.42 26.39
CA ARG A 31 9.64 6.17 27.18
C ARG A 31 11.04 5.59 27.36
N LEU A 32 11.87 5.59 26.31
CA LEU A 32 13.26 5.12 26.37
C LEU A 32 14.12 5.90 27.35
N ALA A 33 13.84 7.20 27.53
CA ALA A 33 14.54 8.06 28.48
C ALA A 33 14.10 7.83 29.94
N GLY A 34 12.94 7.20 30.17
CA GLY A 34 12.42 6.88 31.49
C GLY A 34 12.81 5.48 32.01
N GLU A 35 12.24 5.10 33.15
CA GLU A 35 12.56 3.83 33.84
C GLU A 35 11.92 2.58 33.21
N HIS A 36 10.91 2.74 32.35
CA HIS A 36 10.15 1.63 31.74
C HIS A 36 10.48 1.53 30.24
N ALA A 37 11.56 0.83 29.92
CA ALA A 37 12.11 0.77 28.56
C ALA A 37 11.76 -0.51 27.79
N ASP A 38 11.00 -1.44 28.38
CA ASP A 38 10.58 -2.65 27.71
C ASP A 38 9.75 -2.27 26.47
N ASP A 39 10.11 -2.84 25.31
CA ASP A 39 9.60 -2.55 23.97
C ASP A 39 9.77 -1.10 23.44
N ALA A 40 10.21 -0.14 24.27
CA ALA A 40 10.34 1.25 23.85
C ALA A 40 11.39 1.43 22.73
N LEU A 41 12.47 0.63 22.72
CA LEU A 41 13.45 0.63 21.63
C LEU A 41 12.84 0.12 20.33
N HIS A 42 12.03 -0.92 20.42
CA HIS A 42 11.31 -1.48 19.29
C HIS A 42 10.37 -0.43 18.67
N ASP A 43 9.55 0.21 19.49
CA ASP A 43 8.60 1.23 19.05
C ASP A 43 9.29 2.44 18.43
N PHE A 44 10.37 2.91 19.06
CA PHE A 44 11.18 4.01 18.53
C PHE A 44 11.73 3.65 17.13
N ARG A 45 12.26 2.44 16.97
CA ARG A 45 12.75 1.91 15.69
C ARG A 45 11.63 1.79 14.65
N VAL A 46 10.43 1.37 15.04
CA VAL A 46 9.27 1.28 14.15
C VAL A 46 8.87 2.68 13.67
N GLY A 47 8.70 3.64 14.58
CA GLY A 47 8.40 5.03 14.26
C GLY A 47 9.44 5.66 13.33
N MET A 48 10.73 5.49 13.64
CA MET A 48 11.84 5.97 12.80
C MET A 48 11.85 5.35 11.40
N ARG A 49 11.53 4.05 11.27
CA ARG A 49 11.43 3.39 9.95
C ARG A 49 10.25 3.92 9.14
N ARG A 50 9.08 4.08 9.76
CA ARG A 50 7.87 4.64 9.14
C ARG A 50 8.11 6.08 8.67
N LEU A 51 8.67 6.93 9.52
CA LEU A 51 9.01 8.31 9.18
C LEU A 51 9.99 8.38 8.00
N ARG A 52 11.02 7.54 7.99
CA ARG A 52 11.98 7.46 6.86
C ARG A 52 11.35 6.97 5.57
N ALA A 53 10.44 6.00 5.64
CA ALA A 53 9.72 5.50 4.47
C ALA A 53 8.81 6.59 3.89
N CYS A 54 8.05 7.28 4.75
CA CYS A 54 7.22 8.42 4.39
C CYS A 54 8.03 9.55 3.75
N ALA A 55 9.14 9.96 4.38
CA ALA A 55 10.02 11.01 3.87
C ALA A 55 10.65 10.69 2.51
N ARG A 56 10.90 9.39 2.24
CA ARG A 56 11.38 8.93 0.92
C ARG A 56 10.27 8.91 -0.11
N ALA A 57 9.10 8.39 0.25
CA ALA A 57 7.98 8.21 -0.67
C ALA A 57 7.41 9.54 -1.16
N TYR A 58 7.38 10.55 -0.29
CA TYR A 58 6.80 11.86 -0.58
C TYR A 58 7.86 12.97 -0.72
N ASP A 59 9.10 12.62 -1.10
CA ASP A 59 10.21 13.57 -1.26
C ASP A 59 9.85 14.76 -2.16
N SER A 60 9.16 14.50 -3.27
CA SER A 60 8.72 15.53 -4.22
C SER A 60 7.73 16.55 -3.66
N VAL A 61 7.11 16.24 -2.52
CA VAL A 61 6.03 17.05 -1.91
C VAL A 61 6.44 17.63 -0.55
N LEU A 62 7.28 16.91 0.19
CA LEU A 62 7.89 17.41 1.42
C LEU A 62 9.01 18.42 1.12
N GLY A 63 9.68 18.30 -0.02
CA GLY A 63 10.65 19.29 -0.51
C GLY A 63 11.87 19.44 0.40
N GLU A 64 12.45 20.64 0.42
CA GLU A 64 13.68 20.95 1.18
C GLU A 64 13.50 20.86 2.70
N GLU A 65 12.27 21.01 3.20
CA GLU A 65 11.95 20.97 4.64
C GLU A 65 12.31 19.61 5.29
N VAL A 66 12.22 18.53 4.51
CA VAL A 66 12.75 17.20 4.90
C VAL A 66 13.85 16.80 3.92
N GLY A 67 14.73 17.74 3.57
CA GLY A 67 15.75 17.56 2.55
C GLY A 67 16.79 16.48 2.86
N THR A 68 17.67 16.23 1.89
CA THR A 68 18.69 15.17 1.93
C THR A 68 19.51 15.14 3.22
N LYS A 69 19.86 16.30 3.77
CA LYS A 69 20.63 16.40 5.03
C LYS A 69 19.85 15.82 6.21
N LEU A 70 18.58 16.15 6.37
CA LEU A 70 17.73 15.64 7.45
C LEU A 70 17.45 14.15 7.28
N ARG A 71 17.19 13.67 6.05
CA ARG A 71 17.03 12.24 5.77
C ARG A 71 18.28 11.42 6.10
N ARG A 72 19.47 11.97 5.82
CA ARG A 72 20.75 11.34 6.23
C ARG A 72 20.88 11.25 7.75
N ARG A 73 20.49 12.30 8.48
CA ARG A 73 20.48 12.28 9.96
C ARG A 73 19.49 11.25 10.50
N LEU A 74 18.26 11.21 9.98
CA LEU A 74 17.27 10.18 10.33
C LEU A 74 17.82 8.76 10.10
N LYS A 75 18.51 8.53 8.96
CA LYS A 75 19.17 7.26 8.69
C LYS A 75 20.23 6.92 9.75
N ARG A 76 21.10 7.88 10.11
CA ARG A 76 22.14 7.66 11.12
C ARG A 76 21.53 7.28 12.48
N VAL A 77 20.53 8.05 12.94
CA VAL A 77 19.85 7.77 14.21
C VAL A 77 19.21 6.38 14.19
N ALA A 78 18.48 6.04 13.12
CA ALA A 78 17.89 4.72 12.98
C ALA A 78 18.95 3.59 12.93
N SER A 79 20.07 3.79 12.23
CA SER A 79 21.14 2.79 12.13
C SER A 79 21.86 2.55 13.46
N ALA A 80 22.02 3.58 14.30
CA ALA A 80 22.66 3.43 15.61
C ALA A 80 21.88 2.51 16.56
N THR A 81 20.58 2.32 16.35
CA THR A 81 19.74 1.39 17.14
C THR A 81 19.77 -0.06 16.66
N ASN A 82 20.48 -0.39 15.57
CA ASN A 82 20.48 -1.75 15.04
C ASN A 82 21.10 -2.78 16.00
N PRO A 83 22.31 -2.57 16.56
CA PRO A 83 22.97 -3.59 17.36
C PRO A 83 22.13 -4.09 18.54
N GLY A 84 21.47 -3.17 19.27
CA GLY A 84 20.65 -3.53 20.42
C GLY A 84 19.43 -4.37 20.05
N ARG A 85 18.76 -4.04 18.94
CA ARG A 85 17.61 -4.83 18.47
C ARG A 85 18.03 -6.17 17.89
N ASP A 86 19.14 -6.21 17.17
CA ASP A 86 19.63 -7.46 16.56
C ASP A 86 20.02 -8.44 17.69
N ALA A 87 20.71 -7.97 18.74
CA ALA A 87 21.01 -8.76 19.93
C ALA A 87 19.75 -9.21 20.70
N GLU A 88 18.75 -8.34 20.84
CA GLU A 88 17.47 -8.67 21.47
C GLU A 88 16.73 -9.81 20.75
N VAL A 89 16.59 -9.71 19.41
CA VAL A 89 15.93 -10.74 18.60
C VAL A 89 16.71 -12.05 18.63
N GLN A 90 18.03 -12.00 18.53
CA GLN A 90 18.87 -13.19 18.59
C GLN A 90 18.80 -13.87 19.96
N LEU A 91 18.79 -13.09 21.06
CA LEU A 91 18.69 -13.62 22.41
C LEU A 91 17.38 -14.38 22.61
N ASP A 92 16.26 -13.81 22.17
CA ASP A 92 14.94 -14.45 22.24
C ASP A 92 14.93 -15.79 21.49
N TRP A 93 15.50 -15.83 20.29
CA TRP A 93 15.67 -17.06 19.52
C TRP A 93 16.56 -18.10 20.21
N VAL A 94 17.73 -17.69 20.72
CA VAL A 94 18.66 -18.62 21.40
C VAL A 94 17.99 -19.26 22.62
N LEU A 95 17.28 -18.46 23.43
CA LEU A 95 16.56 -18.98 24.60
C LEU A 95 15.43 -19.94 24.18
N THR A 96 14.66 -19.58 23.16
CA THR A 96 13.58 -20.43 22.61
C THR A 96 14.12 -21.76 22.06
N VAL A 97 15.28 -21.74 21.42
CA VAL A 97 15.93 -22.95 20.92
C VAL A 97 16.44 -23.81 22.07
N GLY A 98 17.05 -23.19 23.09
CA GLY A 98 17.62 -23.86 24.25
C GLY A 98 16.66 -24.61 25.16
N ASP A 99 15.38 -24.22 25.17
CA ASP A 99 14.36 -24.87 25.99
C ASP A 99 14.11 -26.34 25.62
N THR A 100 14.43 -26.73 24.39
CA THR A 100 14.21 -28.09 23.86
C THR A 100 15.49 -28.95 23.81
N GLU A 101 16.62 -28.41 24.25
CA GLU A 101 17.93 -29.05 24.09
C GLU A 101 18.33 -29.95 25.28
N GLY A 102 19.21 -30.92 25.01
CA GLY A 102 19.79 -31.81 26.02
C GLY A 102 20.74 -31.10 26.99
N ALA A 103 21.15 -31.78 28.06
CA ALA A 103 21.99 -31.18 29.11
C ALA A 103 23.35 -30.67 28.60
N VAL A 104 23.93 -31.36 27.60
CA VAL A 104 25.24 -31.00 27.02
C VAL A 104 25.10 -29.78 26.10
N GLU A 105 24.03 -29.74 25.32
CA GLU A 105 23.74 -28.66 24.37
C GLU A 105 23.37 -27.34 25.07
N LYS A 106 22.78 -27.41 26.28
CA LYS A 106 22.42 -26.23 27.08
C LYS A 106 23.61 -25.34 27.43
N HIS A 107 24.83 -25.88 27.57
CA HIS A 107 26.01 -25.08 27.88
C HIS A 107 26.33 -24.06 26.78
N GLY A 108 26.31 -24.49 25.51
CA GLY A 108 26.55 -23.59 24.38
C GLY A 108 25.46 -22.53 24.20
N VAL A 109 24.19 -22.91 24.45
CA VAL A 109 23.04 -21.99 24.42
C VAL A 109 23.20 -20.90 25.48
N LEU A 110 23.43 -21.27 26.74
CA LEU A 110 23.54 -20.31 27.85
C LEU A 110 24.73 -19.37 27.64
N TRP A 111 25.87 -19.91 27.20
CA TRP A 111 27.05 -19.11 26.90
C TRP A 111 26.79 -18.05 25.82
N LEU A 112 26.13 -18.42 24.72
CA LEU A 112 25.78 -17.46 23.67
C LEU A 112 24.73 -16.44 24.17
N ALA A 113 23.75 -16.89 24.95
CA ALA A 113 22.72 -16.02 25.52
C ALA A 113 23.32 -14.94 26.44
N GLU A 114 24.31 -15.28 27.27
CA GLU A 114 25.01 -14.31 28.11
C GLU A 114 25.74 -13.24 27.30
N ARG A 115 26.41 -13.63 26.21
CA ARG A 115 27.08 -12.68 25.31
C ARG A 115 26.09 -11.74 24.63
N LEU A 116 24.97 -12.28 24.13
CA LEU A 116 23.91 -11.48 23.51
C LEU A 116 23.24 -10.53 24.51
N ARG A 117 23.05 -10.95 25.77
CA ARG A 117 22.59 -10.06 26.85
C ARG A 117 23.56 -8.89 27.06
N ALA A 118 24.86 -9.17 27.21
CA ALA A 118 25.86 -8.12 27.38
C ALA A 118 25.91 -7.14 26.19
N GLN A 119 25.80 -7.65 24.95
CA GLN A 119 25.72 -6.81 23.75
C GLN A 119 24.45 -5.96 23.72
N LYS A 120 23.30 -6.53 24.08
CA LYS A 120 22.02 -5.82 24.19
C LYS A 120 22.14 -4.68 25.20
N ASP A 121 22.64 -4.96 26.40
CA ASP A 121 22.73 -3.99 27.48
C ASP A 121 23.66 -2.82 27.10
N ALA A 122 24.84 -3.12 26.54
CA ALA A 122 25.77 -2.09 26.05
C ALA A 122 25.17 -1.22 24.94
N ALA A 123 24.40 -1.81 24.03
CA ALA A 123 23.72 -1.07 22.97
C ALA A 123 22.58 -0.18 23.50
N TYR A 124 21.83 -0.64 24.51
CA TYR A 124 20.78 0.14 25.17
C TYR A 124 21.37 1.35 25.90
N ASP A 125 22.50 1.17 26.58
CA ASP A 125 23.19 2.28 27.26
C ASP A 125 23.63 3.37 26.29
N HIS A 126 24.21 2.98 25.15
CA HIS A 126 24.58 3.94 24.10
C HIS A 126 23.36 4.70 23.55
N VAL A 127 22.24 4.00 23.32
CA VAL A 127 21.00 4.65 22.86
C VAL A 127 20.48 5.67 23.87
N ARG A 128 20.44 5.31 25.16
CA ARG A 128 19.91 6.20 26.21
C ARG A 128 20.77 7.44 26.41
N GLN A 129 22.10 7.29 26.42
CA GLN A 129 23.01 8.38 26.76
C GLN A 129 23.18 9.41 25.64
N GLU A 130 23.27 8.96 24.38
CA GLU A 130 23.66 9.83 23.27
C GLU A 130 22.54 10.02 22.24
N LEU A 131 21.84 8.93 21.91
CA LEU A 131 20.97 8.90 20.74
C LEU A 131 19.66 9.67 20.96
N ILE A 132 19.06 9.57 22.15
CA ILE A 132 17.81 10.28 22.47
C ILE A 132 18.03 11.80 22.42
N ALA A 133 19.16 12.30 22.93
CA ALA A 133 19.50 13.72 22.87
C ALA A 133 19.75 14.19 21.42
N GLU A 134 20.41 13.38 20.57
CA GLU A 134 20.54 13.70 19.14
C GLU A 134 19.17 13.73 18.46
N PHE A 135 18.32 12.75 18.77
CA PHE A 135 16.98 12.63 18.20
C PHE A 135 16.10 13.82 18.59
N GLY A 136 16.08 14.27 19.84
CA GLY A 136 15.29 15.45 20.25
C GLY A 136 15.65 16.71 19.45
N LYS A 137 16.93 16.94 19.15
CA LYS A 137 17.36 18.06 18.27
C LYS A 137 16.90 17.88 16.81
N LEU A 138 16.79 16.64 16.35
CA LEU A 138 16.34 16.32 15.00
C LEU A 138 14.81 16.43 14.89
N GLU A 139 14.10 15.93 15.90
CA GLU A 139 12.66 15.98 16.08
C GLU A 139 12.16 17.43 16.00
N GLY A 140 12.73 18.35 16.79
CA GLY A 140 12.29 19.75 16.78
C GLY A 140 12.47 20.44 15.43
N ARG A 141 13.53 20.09 14.67
CA ARG A 141 13.74 20.62 13.31
C ARG A 141 12.73 20.04 12.32
N LEU A 142 12.48 18.73 12.40
CA LEU A 142 11.50 18.07 11.53
C LEU A 142 10.10 18.58 11.80
N ARG A 143 9.70 18.69 13.07
CA ARG A 143 8.40 19.23 13.46
C ARG A 143 8.22 20.64 12.90
N LYS A 144 9.20 21.53 13.09
CA LYS A 144 9.17 22.88 12.53
C LYS A 144 8.94 22.90 11.01
N GLY A 145 9.68 22.08 10.24
CA GLY A 145 9.55 22.03 8.78
C GLY A 145 8.29 21.31 8.27
N LEU A 146 7.70 20.44 9.09
CA LEU A 146 6.49 19.69 8.75
C LEU A 146 5.19 20.41 9.17
N SER A 147 5.24 21.28 10.20
CA SER A 147 4.06 21.95 10.74
C SER A 147 3.52 23.08 9.87
N THR A 148 4.29 23.61 8.92
CA THR A 148 3.86 24.71 8.05
C THR A 148 4.44 24.53 6.65
N TYR A 149 3.70 24.95 5.62
CA TYR A 149 4.19 25.03 4.25
C TYR A 149 3.58 26.23 3.54
N VAL A 150 4.31 26.74 2.55
CA VAL A 150 3.88 27.87 1.72
C VAL A 150 3.68 27.35 0.30
N ILE A 151 2.54 27.70 -0.29
CA ILE A 151 2.25 27.49 -1.71
C ILE A 151 2.16 28.86 -2.38
N HIS A 152 2.87 29.00 -3.50
CA HIS A 152 2.72 30.16 -4.36
C HIS A 152 1.62 29.87 -5.37
N HIS A 153 0.57 30.68 -5.35
CA HIS A 153 -0.57 30.56 -6.24
C HIS A 153 -0.67 31.81 -7.11
N GLU A 154 -0.84 31.61 -8.42
CA GLU A 154 -1.07 32.70 -9.35
C GLU A 154 -2.56 33.06 -9.39
N VAL A 155 -2.86 34.33 -9.10
CA VAL A 155 -4.21 34.87 -9.13
C VAL A 155 -4.85 34.62 -10.50
N GLY A 156 -6.04 34.00 -10.50
CA GLY A 156 -6.78 33.66 -11.73
C GLY A 156 -6.45 32.29 -12.32
N LYS A 157 -5.35 31.64 -11.91
CA LYS A 157 -5.10 30.23 -12.20
C LYS A 157 -5.76 29.34 -11.16
N ARG A 158 -6.10 28.11 -11.53
CA ARG A 158 -6.64 27.13 -10.56
C ARG A 158 -5.46 26.60 -9.73
N SER A 159 -5.71 26.31 -8.45
CA SER A 159 -4.71 25.72 -7.56
C SER A 159 -4.64 24.22 -7.85
N ASP A 160 -3.79 23.83 -8.80
CA ASP A 160 -3.82 22.51 -9.46
C ASP A 160 -2.96 21.43 -8.77
N GLY A 161 -2.66 21.62 -7.48
CA GLY A 161 -1.91 20.63 -6.71
C GLY A 161 -2.66 19.29 -6.65
N PRO A 162 -2.00 18.13 -6.85
CA PRO A 162 -2.67 16.85 -6.76
C PRO A 162 -3.21 16.63 -5.34
N ARG A 163 -4.35 15.94 -5.24
CA ARG A 163 -4.87 15.40 -3.98
C ARG A 163 -3.89 14.40 -3.40
N PHE A 164 -3.85 14.30 -2.07
CA PHE A 164 -2.97 13.34 -1.42
C PHE A 164 -3.26 11.90 -1.84
N GLY A 165 -4.54 11.53 -2.02
CA GLY A 165 -4.93 10.20 -2.51
C GLY A 165 -4.23 9.80 -3.81
N VAL A 166 -4.11 10.72 -4.78
CA VAL A 166 -3.44 10.47 -6.07
C VAL A 166 -1.94 10.23 -5.88
N VAL A 167 -1.27 11.05 -5.05
CA VAL A 167 0.17 10.93 -4.79
C VAL A 167 0.47 9.67 -3.97
N ALA A 168 -0.35 9.37 -2.97
CA ALA A 168 -0.22 8.18 -2.14
C ALA A 168 -0.45 6.90 -2.95
N ALA A 169 -1.45 6.87 -3.84
CA ALA A 169 -1.70 5.75 -4.75
C ALA A 169 -0.46 5.46 -5.61
N LYS A 170 0.11 6.49 -6.25
CA LYS A 170 1.33 6.36 -7.05
C LYS A 170 2.53 5.85 -6.24
N ALA A 171 2.68 6.29 -4.99
CA ALA A 171 3.76 5.84 -4.12
C ALA A 171 3.59 4.37 -3.70
N ILE A 172 2.36 3.96 -3.39
CA ILE A 172 2.00 2.57 -3.04
C ILE A 172 2.29 1.63 -4.22
N GLU A 173 1.80 1.96 -5.42
CA GLU A 173 2.03 1.15 -6.62
C GLU A 173 3.51 1.02 -6.96
N ARG A 174 4.26 2.12 -6.89
CA ARG A 174 5.70 2.08 -7.09
C ARG A 174 6.36 1.12 -6.09
N SER A 175 5.97 1.19 -4.81
CA SER A 175 6.52 0.30 -3.79
C SER A 175 6.14 -1.16 -4.01
N LEU A 176 4.95 -1.44 -4.55
CA LEU A 176 4.52 -2.78 -4.93
C LEU A 176 5.33 -3.32 -6.11
N VAL A 177 5.54 -2.51 -7.16
CA VAL A 177 6.37 -2.89 -8.32
C VAL A 177 7.80 -3.22 -7.88
N GLU A 178 8.40 -2.39 -7.01
CA GLU A 178 9.74 -2.64 -6.46
C GLU A 178 9.77 -3.95 -5.63
N LEU A 179 8.74 -4.20 -4.81
CA LEU A 179 8.63 -5.44 -4.04
C LEU A 179 8.53 -6.67 -4.95
N ARG A 180 7.64 -6.63 -5.94
CA ARG A 180 7.42 -7.72 -6.89
C ARG A 180 8.69 -8.05 -7.67
N ALA A 181 9.37 -7.02 -8.18
CA ALA A 181 10.62 -7.18 -8.92
C ALA A 181 11.69 -7.90 -8.10
N ASP A 182 11.75 -7.65 -6.79
CA ASP A 182 12.69 -8.35 -5.92
C ASP A 182 12.24 -9.77 -5.58
N LEU A 183 10.96 -9.98 -5.27
CA LEU A 183 10.42 -11.29 -4.91
C LEU A 183 10.58 -12.32 -6.03
N VAL A 184 10.29 -11.93 -7.27
CA VAL A 184 10.40 -12.83 -8.45
C VAL A 184 11.86 -13.24 -8.72
N GLU A 185 12.83 -12.46 -8.25
CA GLU A 185 14.25 -12.82 -8.35
C GLU A 185 14.75 -13.70 -7.20
N VAL A 186 13.93 -13.97 -6.17
CA VAL A 186 14.26 -14.94 -5.13
C VAL A 186 13.96 -16.35 -5.66
N LYS A 187 15.00 -17.10 -6.05
CA LYS A 187 14.88 -18.42 -6.68
C LYS A 187 15.37 -19.54 -5.79
N ALA A 188 16.29 -19.24 -4.87
CA ALA A 188 16.87 -20.21 -3.96
C ALA A 188 17.07 -19.63 -2.55
N ILE A 189 17.32 -20.51 -1.58
CA ILE A 189 17.53 -20.15 -0.17
C ILE A 189 18.81 -19.30 0.02
N GLU A 190 19.75 -19.40 -0.92
CA GLU A 190 20.99 -18.63 -0.99
C GLU A 190 20.80 -17.20 -1.51
N ASP A 191 19.64 -16.85 -2.07
CA ASP A 191 19.33 -15.50 -2.59
C ASP A 191 19.03 -14.48 -1.46
N GLU A 192 19.73 -14.62 -0.34
CA GLU A 192 19.51 -13.90 0.92
C GLU A 192 19.54 -12.38 0.73
N ARG A 193 20.46 -11.88 -0.10
CA ARG A 193 20.58 -10.45 -0.40
C ARG A 193 19.35 -9.92 -1.14
N ILE A 194 18.76 -10.73 -2.03
CA ILE A 194 17.57 -10.37 -2.79
C ILE A 194 16.35 -10.45 -1.87
N ALA A 195 16.21 -11.53 -1.10
CA ALA A 195 15.15 -11.69 -0.10
C ALA A 195 15.17 -10.57 0.95
N HIS A 196 16.36 -10.14 1.39
CA HIS A 196 16.51 -8.99 2.29
C HIS A 196 16.05 -7.68 1.64
N ARG A 197 16.33 -7.47 0.35
CA ARG A 197 15.86 -6.30 -0.40
C ARG A 197 14.33 -6.33 -0.52
N ALA A 198 13.75 -7.47 -0.89
CA ALA A 198 12.30 -7.69 -0.91
C ALA A 198 11.66 -7.38 0.45
N ARG A 199 12.25 -7.85 1.57
CA ARG A 199 11.81 -7.53 2.93
C ARG A 199 11.77 -6.03 3.20
N ILE A 200 12.78 -5.29 2.75
CA ILE A 200 12.82 -3.82 2.89
C ILE A 200 11.68 -3.18 2.09
N HIS A 201 11.45 -3.62 0.84
CA HIS A 201 10.36 -3.09 0.01
C HIS A 201 8.98 -3.46 0.57
N GLY A 202 8.80 -4.66 1.12
CA GLY A 202 7.58 -5.09 1.79
C GLY A 202 7.26 -4.20 2.99
N LYS A 203 8.25 -3.95 3.86
CA LYS A 203 8.11 -3.01 4.98
C LYS A 203 7.67 -1.62 4.51
N ARG A 204 8.29 -1.10 3.45
CA ARG A 204 7.93 0.21 2.88
C ARG A 204 6.49 0.23 2.37
N LEU A 205 6.07 -0.79 1.61
CA LEU A 205 4.71 -0.90 1.10
C LEU A 205 3.69 -0.87 2.24
N ARG A 206 3.90 -1.68 3.29
CA ARG A 206 3.02 -1.66 4.47
C ARG A 206 2.97 -0.30 5.15
N TYR A 207 4.11 0.38 5.33
CA TYR A 207 4.12 1.72 5.93
C TYR A 207 3.36 2.75 5.08
N LEU A 208 3.22 2.56 3.76
CA LEU A 208 2.38 3.43 2.93
C LEU A 208 0.89 3.05 2.98
N LEU A 209 0.58 1.77 3.19
CA LEU A 209 -0.80 1.27 3.33
C LEU A 209 -1.39 1.53 4.73
N GLU A 210 -0.56 1.56 5.77
CA GLU A 210 -0.99 1.72 7.17
C GLU A 210 -1.88 2.97 7.42
N PRO A 211 -1.52 4.17 6.92
CA PRO A 211 -2.37 5.36 7.08
C PRO A 211 -3.70 5.25 6.32
N MET A 212 -3.80 4.39 5.31
CA MET A 212 -5.01 4.24 4.48
C MET A 212 -6.06 3.33 5.12
N ARG A 213 -5.73 2.63 6.22
CA ARG A 213 -6.62 1.67 6.91
C ARG A 213 -7.96 2.25 7.36
N THR A 214 -8.01 3.55 7.60
CA THR A 214 -9.21 4.28 8.02
C THR A 214 -9.81 5.12 6.91
N GLU A 215 -9.16 5.20 5.75
CA GLU A 215 -9.53 6.08 4.64
C GLU A 215 -10.15 5.31 3.47
N VAL A 216 -9.76 4.05 3.25
CA VAL A 216 -10.17 3.26 2.08
C VAL A 216 -10.55 1.84 2.51
N GLU A 217 -11.67 1.34 2.00
CA GLU A 217 -12.05 -0.06 2.17
C GLU A 217 -11.02 -1.00 1.53
N GLY A 218 -10.81 -2.18 2.10
CA GLY A 218 -9.77 -3.11 1.63
C GLY A 218 -8.34 -2.78 2.09
N ALA A 219 -8.05 -1.56 2.55
CA ALA A 219 -6.72 -1.20 3.06
C ALA A 219 -6.27 -2.06 4.25
N LYS A 220 -7.20 -2.39 5.14
CA LYS A 220 -6.93 -3.28 6.28
C LYS A 220 -6.51 -4.68 5.84
N LEU A 221 -7.14 -5.19 4.77
CA LEU A 221 -6.83 -6.50 4.21
C LEU A 221 -5.44 -6.48 3.56
N ALA A 222 -5.16 -5.49 2.70
CA ALA A 222 -3.85 -5.33 2.08
C ALA A 222 -2.70 -5.21 3.11
N VAL A 223 -2.93 -4.48 4.21
CA VAL A 223 -1.97 -4.40 5.32
C VAL A 223 -1.76 -5.77 6.00
N LYS A 224 -2.84 -6.54 6.20
CA LYS A 224 -2.75 -7.89 6.79
C LYS A 224 -1.96 -8.83 5.89
N THR A 225 -2.26 -8.87 4.61
CA THR A 225 -1.52 -9.65 3.60
C THR A 225 -0.05 -9.25 3.58
N CYS A 226 0.26 -7.95 3.48
CA CYS A 226 1.63 -7.45 3.49
C CYS A 226 2.38 -7.75 4.80
N LYS A 227 1.66 -7.82 5.93
CA LYS A 227 2.24 -8.23 7.23
C LYS A 227 2.63 -9.71 7.20
N ALA A 228 1.79 -10.60 6.69
CA ALA A 228 2.10 -12.03 6.60
C ALA A 228 3.40 -12.29 5.81
N LEU A 229 3.58 -11.65 4.65
CA LEU A 229 4.83 -11.72 3.89
C LEU A 229 6.04 -11.22 4.68
N GLN A 230 5.86 -10.12 5.42
CA GLN A 230 6.95 -9.50 6.19
C GLN A 230 7.37 -10.32 7.40
N ASP A 231 6.42 -11.00 8.04
CA ASP A 231 6.69 -11.89 9.16
C ASP A 231 7.54 -13.05 8.63
N LEU A 232 7.12 -13.70 7.53
CA LEU A 232 7.88 -14.79 6.88
C LEU A 232 9.29 -14.36 6.41
N LEU A 233 9.40 -13.28 5.63
CA LEU A 233 10.71 -12.74 5.21
C LEU A 233 11.53 -12.22 6.39
N GLY A 234 10.87 -11.84 7.48
CA GLY A 234 11.48 -11.35 8.70
C GLY A 234 12.20 -12.45 9.44
N ASP A 235 11.48 -13.51 9.72
CA ASP A 235 12.00 -14.69 10.39
C ASP A 235 13.13 -15.35 9.57
N LEU A 236 12.99 -15.44 8.24
CA LEU A 236 14.07 -15.90 7.35
C LEU A 236 15.35 -15.06 7.49
N ASN A 237 15.21 -13.73 7.52
CA ASN A 237 16.33 -12.81 7.71
C ASN A 237 16.95 -12.95 9.11
N ASP A 238 16.12 -13.12 10.13
CA ASP A 238 16.55 -13.16 11.51
C ASP A 238 17.30 -14.49 11.79
N LEU A 239 16.83 -15.61 11.21
CA LEU A 239 17.56 -16.89 11.19
C LEU A 239 18.88 -16.82 10.42
N HIS A 240 18.94 -16.12 9.28
CA HIS A 240 20.20 -15.92 8.56
C HIS A 240 21.22 -15.16 9.42
N ASN A 241 20.81 -14.05 10.03
CA ASN A 241 21.66 -13.26 10.91
C ASN A 241 22.11 -14.08 12.15
N LEU A 242 21.21 -14.89 12.71
CA LEU A 242 21.53 -15.77 13.82
C LEU A 242 22.55 -16.86 13.41
N SER A 243 22.39 -17.47 12.23
CA SER A 243 23.35 -18.45 11.70
C SER A 243 24.77 -17.88 11.64
N ALA A 244 24.94 -16.68 11.10
CA ALA A 244 26.23 -15.99 11.05
C ALA A 244 26.81 -15.75 12.47
N THR A 245 25.95 -15.38 13.42
CA THR A 245 26.34 -15.11 14.80
C THR A 245 26.77 -16.38 15.53
N VAL A 246 25.99 -17.47 15.41
CA VAL A 246 26.33 -18.78 16.00
C VAL A 246 27.61 -19.33 15.36
N GLY A 247 27.78 -19.20 14.05
CA GLY A 247 28.99 -19.61 13.34
C GLY A 247 30.25 -18.88 13.86
N GLN A 248 30.18 -17.56 13.99
CA GLN A 248 31.27 -16.78 14.59
C GLN A 248 31.53 -17.20 16.05
N ALA A 249 30.46 -17.40 16.83
CA ALA A 249 30.57 -17.79 18.22
C ALA A 249 31.20 -19.20 18.40
N LEU A 250 30.93 -20.12 17.46
CA LEU A 250 31.57 -21.43 17.40
C LEU A 250 33.08 -21.30 17.16
N GLU A 251 33.49 -20.52 16.16
CA GLU A 251 34.91 -20.26 15.90
C GLU A 251 35.63 -19.65 17.12
N GLU A 252 35.02 -18.63 17.74
CA GLU A 252 35.54 -17.97 18.94
C GLU A 252 35.67 -18.95 20.11
N SER A 253 34.63 -19.75 20.37
CA SER A 253 34.60 -20.76 21.43
C SER A 253 35.71 -21.80 21.25
N SER A 254 35.91 -22.32 20.04
CA SER A 254 36.96 -23.31 19.76
C SER A 254 38.36 -22.74 20.02
N VAL A 255 38.61 -21.49 19.62
CA VAL A 255 39.90 -20.81 19.88
C VAL A 255 40.11 -20.58 21.38
N GLU A 256 39.07 -20.14 22.09
CA GLU A 256 39.15 -19.88 23.53
C GLU A 256 39.40 -21.18 24.33
N ARG A 257 38.68 -22.24 23.98
CA ARG A 257 38.85 -23.57 24.58
C ARG A 257 40.26 -24.13 24.35
N ALA A 258 40.79 -24.02 23.14
CA ALA A 258 42.15 -24.46 22.85
C ALA A 258 43.20 -23.74 23.73
N ARG A 259 42.99 -22.46 24.03
CA ARG A 259 43.84 -21.69 24.95
C ARG A 259 43.71 -22.18 26.39
N ARG A 260 42.48 -22.34 26.90
CA ARG A 260 42.22 -22.82 28.27
C ARG A 260 42.79 -24.22 28.49
N LEU A 261 42.55 -25.14 27.55
CA LEU A 261 43.13 -26.50 27.58
C LEU A 261 44.66 -26.47 27.67
N ARG A 262 45.33 -25.61 26.91
CA ARG A 262 46.80 -25.45 26.99
C ARG A 262 47.26 -24.98 28.37
N GLU A 263 46.50 -24.10 29.03
CA GLU A 263 46.84 -23.56 30.35
C GLU A 263 46.64 -24.58 31.49
N VAL A 264 45.66 -25.49 31.35
CA VAL A 264 45.35 -26.50 32.37
C VAL A 264 46.01 -27.86 32.12
N ALA A 265 46.49 -28.14 30.90
CA ALA A 265 47.09 -29.43 30.52
C ALA A 265 48.29 -29.88 31.38
N GLY A 266 48.98 -28.94 32.03
CA GLY A 266 50.09 -29.24 32.94
C GLY A 266 49.69 -29.39 34.41
N ARG A 267 48.42 -29.21 34.76
CA ARG A 267 47.92 -29.27 36.15
C ARG A 267 47.47 -30.68 36.51
N VAL A 268 47.63 -31.06 37.78
CA VAL A 268 47.35 -32.43 38.29
C VAL A 268 46.13 -32.42 39.24
N ASP A 269 45.35 -31.35 39.23
CA ASP A 269 44.28 -31.04 40.20
C ASP A 269 42.85 -31.28 39.66
N GLY A 270 42.69 -32.05 38.58
CA GLY A 270 41.39 -32.34 37.97
C GLY A 270 40.78 -31.20 37.13
N ALA A 271 41.45 -30.03 37.07
CA ALA A 271 41.01 -28.89 36.27
C ALA A 271 40.85 -29.20 34.77
N LEU A 272 41.59 -30.19 34.26
CA LEU A 272 41.46 -30.65 32.88
C LEU A 272 40.11 -31.36 32.63
N GLU A 273 39.63 -32.14 33.59
CA GLU A 273 38.37 -32.89 33.46
C GLU A 273 37.16 -31.97 33.53
N GLU A 274 37.20 -30.94 34.39
CA GLU A 274 36.18 -29.88 34.46
C GLU A 274 36.13 -29.05 33.16
N GLU A 275 37.28 -28.66 32.61
CA GLU A 275 37.34 -27.89 31.36
C GLU A 275 36.83 -28.71 30.17
N LEU A 276 37.11 -30.02 30.13
CA LEU A 276 36.59 -30.91 29.10
C LEU A 276 35.07 -31.09 29.21
N ALA A 277 34.49 -31.04 30.41
CA ALA A 277 33.06 -31.14 30.64
C ALA A 277 32.28 -29.87 30.26
N THR A 278 32.95 -28.72 30.15
CA THR A 278 32.34 -27.41 29.85
C THR A 278 32.42 -27.08 28.35
N ASP A 279 32.03 -28.04 27.51
CA ASP A 279 32.09 -27.88 26.06
C ASP A 279 30.87 -27.15 25.51
N HIS A 280 31.10 -25.99 24.89
CA HIS A 280 30.03 -25.19 24.28
C HIS A 280 29.72 -25.63 22.84
N GLU A 281 30.64 -26.32 22.16
CA GLU A 281 30.54 -26.62 20.73
C GLU A 281 29.33 -27.48 20.35
N PRO A 282 28.96 -28.55 21.10
CA PRO A 282 27.80 -29.36 20.78
C PRO A 282 26.50 -28.54 20.70
N GLY A 283 26.30 -27.61 21.65
CA GLY A 283 25.14 -26.73 21.66
C GLY A 283 25.12 -25.75 20.49
N LEU A 284 26.27 -25.15 20.16
CA LEU A 284 26.38 -24.23 19.02
C LEU A 284 26.13 -24.95 17.68
N ILE A 285 26.65 -26.18 17.52
CA ILE A 285 26.42 -27.01 16.33
C ILE A 285 24.95 -27.43 16.21
N ALA A 286 24.32 -27.85 17.31
CA ALA A 286 22.89 -28.20 17.33
C ALA A 286 22.02 -27.00 16.90
N MET A 287 22.33 -25.80 17.38
CA MET A 287 21.67 -24.56 16.95
C MET A 287 21.83 -24.31 15.44
N LEU A 288 23.04 -24.43 14.88
CA LEU A 288 23.26 -24.26 13.43
C LEU A 288 22.42 -25.25 12.60
N GLN A 289 22.37 -26.52 13.02
CA GLN A 289 21.57 -27.54 12.34
C GLN A 289 20.07 -27.24 12.41
N ARG A 290 19.57 -26.77 13.55
CA ARG A 290 18.17 -26.37 13.69
C ARG A 290 17.84 -25.14 12.85
N ILE A 291 18.66 -24.09 12.93
CA ILE A 291 18.50 -22.88 12.12
C ILE A 291 18.43 -23.24 10.63
N GLN A 292 19.31 -24.12 10.15
CA GLN A 292 19.29 -24.53 8.75
C GLN A 292 18.01 -25.28 8.37
N ARG A 293 17.51 -26.19 9.22
CA ARG A 293 16.24 -26.89 8.99
C ARG A 293 15.06 -25.91 8.92
N ASP A 294 14.98 -25.00 9.88
CA ASP A 294 13.90 -24.01 9.95
C ASP A 294 13.94 -23.09 8.72
N ARG A 295 15.12 -22.61 8.33
CA ARG A 295 15.28 -21.80 7.11
C ARG A 295 14.80 -22.52 5.85
N VAL A 296 15.12 -23.81 5.69
CA VAL A 296 14.65 -24.61 4.55
C VAL A 296 13.14 -24.73 4.55
N SER A 297 12.53 -25.00 5.71
CA SER A 297 11.07 -25.07 5.85
C SER A 297 10.40 -23.75 5.51
N MET A 298 10.92 -22.63 6.03
CA MET A 298 10.34 -21.30 5.81
C MET A 298 10.51 -20.84 4.36
N PHE A 299 11.64 -21.17 3.73
CA PHE A 299 11.82 -20.90 2.31
C PHE A 299 10.83 -21.69 1.45
N ALA A 300 10.54 -22.95 1.80
CA ALA A 300 9.52 -23.73 1.11
C ALA A 300 8.12 -23.09 1.24
N SER A 301 7.75 -22.58 2.42
CA SER A 301 6.52 -21.79 2.59
C SER A 301 6.52 -20.52 1.73
N LEU A 302 7.62 -19.77 1.67
CA LEU A 302 7.73 -18.60 0.81
C LEU A 302 7.52 -18.97 -0.66
N ALA A 303 8.19 -20.02 -1.14
CA ALA A 303 8.07 -20.47 -2.52
C ALA A 303 6.63 -20.88 -2.87
N ASN A 304 5.99 -21.68 -2.00
CA ASN A 304 4.67 -22.25 -2.26
C ASN A 304 3.52 -21.28 -2.05
N GLU A 305 3.59 -20.41 -1.03
CA GLU A 305 2.48 -19.54 -0.63
C GLU A 305 2.56 -18.14 -1.23
N TRP A 306 3.73 -17.71 -1.71
CA TRP A 306 3.94 -16.34 -2.21
C TRP A 306 4.54 -16.24 -3.60
N LEU A 307 5.42 -17.15 -4.00
CA LEU A 307 6.16 -17.00 -5.26
C LEU A 307 5.54 -17.81 -6.41
N ALA A 308 4.74 -18.83 -6.12
CA ALA A 308 4.03 -19.57 -7.16
C ALA A 308 2.90 -18.72 -7.79
N PRO A 309 2.54 -18.96 -9.07
CA PRO A 309 1.44 -18.24 -9.72
C PRO A 309 0.09 -18.47 -9.03
N GLY A 310 -0.73 -17.44 -8.94
CA GLY A 310 -2.06 -17.47 -8.34
C GLY A 310 -2.05 -17.49 -6.81
N THR A 311 -0.95 -17.07 -6.17
CA THR A 311 -0.78 -17.11 -4.72
C THR A 311 -0.92 -15.74 -4.06
N MET A 312 -0.53 -15.61 -2.78
CA MET A 312 -0.75 -14.41 -1.96
C MET A 312 -0.10 -13.15 -2.54
N LEU A 313 0.95 -13.26 -3.37
CA LEU A 313 1.53 -12.11 -4.06
C LEU A 313 0.56 -11.53 -5.10
N ASP A 314 -0.07 -12.37 -5.92
CA ASP A 314 -1.06 -11.92 -6.91
C ASP A 314 -2.31 -11.35 -6.22
N GLU A 315 -2.73 -11.94 -5.09
CA GLU A 315 -3.80 -11.39 -4.27
C GLU A 315 -3.45 -10.00 -3.71
N LEU A 316 -2.22 -9.82 -3.20
CA LEU A 316 -1.74 -8.53 -2.70
C LEU A 316 -1.72 -7.50 -3.84
N GLU A 317 -1.29 -7.88 -5.04
CA GLU A 317 -1.33 -7.00 -6.20
C GLU A 317 -2.75 -6.56 -6.56
N ALA A 318 -3.70 -7.49 -6.61
CA ALA A 318 -5.10 -7.18 -6.89
C ALA A 318 -5.69 -6.25 -5.81
N GLN A 319 -5.44 -6.54 -4.53
CA GLN A 319 -5.87 -5.71 -3.39
C GLN A 319 -5.32 -4.29 -3.49
N VAL A 320 -4.02 -4.14 -3.77
CA VAL A 320 -3.39 -2.83 -3.90
C VAL A 320 -3.92 -2.08 -5.12
N ARG A 321 -4.09 -2.75 -6.27
CA ARG A 321 -4.64 -2.11 -7.48
C ARG A 321 -6.04 -1.55 -7.22
N ALA A 322 -6.96 -2.36 -6.70
CA ALA A 322 -8.32 -1.93 -6.36
C ALA A 322 -8.31 -0.73 -5.41
N LEU A 323 -7.51 -0.80 -4.33
CA LEU A 323 -7.35 0.28 -3.37
C LEU A 323 -6.83 1.57 -4.01
N THR A 324 -5.81 1.47 -4.86
CA THR A 324 -5.19 2.64 -5.49
C THR A 324 -6.09 3.28 -6.55
N THR A 325 -6.97 2.51 -7.20
CA THR A 325 -8.03 3.03 -8.06
C THR A 325 -9.03 3.87 -7.26
N HIS A 326 -9.52 3.33 -6.14
CA HIS A 326 -10.43 4.06 -5.26
C HIS A 326 -9.79 5.35 -4.71
N MET A 327 -8.53 5.29 -4.27
CA MET A 327 -7.76 6.46 -3.80
C MET A 327 -7.63 7.60 -4.82
N ARG A 328 -7.68 7.29 -6.12
CA ARG A 328 -7.65 8.29 -7.20
C ARG A 328 -9.01 8.93 -7.45
N GLY A 329 -10.07 8.49 -6.75
CA GLY A 329 -11.46 8.85 -7.02
C GLY A 329 -12.13 7.94 -8.05
N GLY A 330 -11.68 6.70 -8.17
CA GLY A 330 -12.11 5.74 -9.19
C GLY A 330 -13.44 5.03 -8.93
N ASP A 331 -14.38 5.65 -8.22
CA ASP A 331 -15.73 5.10 -8.04
C ASP A 331 -16.77 5.69 -9.00
N ASN A 332 -16.40 6.54 -9.98
CA ASN A 332 -17.32 6.99 -11.04
C ASN A 332 -16.59 7.36 -12.34
N VAL A 333 -15.81 6.42 -12.89
CA VAL A 333 -15.42 6.48 -14.31
C VAL A 333 -16.18 5.36 -15.02
N GLU A 334 -17.38 5.65 -15.49
CA GLU A 334 -18.08 4.78 -16.45
C GLU A 334 -17.24 4.73 -17.73
N ILE A 335 -16.78 3.54 -18.10
CA ILE A 335 -16.05 3.32 -19.35
C ILE A 335 -17.07 2.73 -20.33
N GLU A 336 -17.47 3.50 -21.34
CA GLU A 336 -18.49 3.09 -22.30
C GLU A 336 -17.96 3.19 -23.74
N ARG A 337 -18.44 2.33 -24.65
CA ARG A 337 -18.28 2.53 -26.11
C ARG A 337 -19.61 2.88 -26.73
N LYS A 338 -19.56 3.78 -27.73
CA LYS A 338 -20.74 4.28 -28.44
C LYS A 338 -20.65 4.01 -29.92
N TYR A 339 -21.77 3.59 -30.48
CA TYR A 339 -21.88 3.24 -31.88
C TYR A 339 -23.06 3.94 -32.53
N LEU A 340 -22.84 4.49 -33.73
CA LEU A 340 -23.89 5.03 -34.56
C LEU A 340 -24.59 3.90 -35.32
N LEU A 341 -25.91 3.86 -35.23
CA LEU A 341 -26.72 2.86 -35.94
C LEU A 341 -27.49 3.49 -37.11
N ALA A 342 -27.69 2.70 -38.16
CA ALA A 342 -28.48 3.08 -39.33
C ALA A 342 -30.00 3.08 -39.06
N GLY A 343 -30.44 2.46 -37.95
CA GLY A 343 -31.84 2.36 -37.55
C GLY A 343 -32.00 1.52 -36.30
N LEU A 344 -33.23 1.41 -35.79
CA LEU A 344 -33.55 0.60 -34.62
C LEU A 344 -33.45 -0.90 -34.97
N PRO A 345 -32.61 -1.69 -34.28
CA PRO A 345 -32.50 -3.12 -34.56
C PRO A 345 -33.79 -3.89 -34.20
N PRO A 346 -34.17 -4.94 -34.94
CA PRO A 346 -35.39 -5.74 -34.70
C PRO A 346 -35.45 -6.34 -33.30
N ARG A 347 -34.31 -6.56 -32.65
CA ARG A 347 -34.26 -7.07 -31.28
C ARG A 347 -34.81 -6.10 -30.23
N CYS A 348 -35.05 -4.85 -30.60
CA CYS A 348 -35.77 -3.88 -29.77
C CYS A 348 -37.30 -4.01 -29.92
N GLU A 349 -37.80 -4.70 -30.96
CA GLU A 349 -39.23 -4.89 -31.16
C GLU A 349 -39.80 -5.79 -30.06
N GLY A 350 -40.86 -5.30 -29.39
CA GLY A 350 -41.51 -6.00 -28.27
C GLY A 350 -40.87 -5.74 -26.90
N LEU A 351 -39.75 -5.02 -26.83
CA LEU A 351 -39.23 -4.51 -25.56
C LEU A 351 -39.97 -3.22 -25.17
N VAL A 352 -40.20 -3.03 -23.87
CA VAL A 352 -40.74 -1.77 -23.33
C VAL A 352 -39.56 -0.83 -23.06
N PRO A 353 -39.40 0.27 -23.81
CA PRO A 353 -38.33 1.22 -23.56
C PRO A 353 -38.61 2.05 -22.30
N VAL A 354 -37.54 2.55 -21.68
CA VAL A 354 -37.67 3.64 -20.70
C VAL A 354 -37.61 4.97 -21.44
N THR A 355 -38.52 5.88 -21.11
CA THR A 355 -38.49 7.25 -21.66
C THR A 355 -37.63 8.12 -20.77
N LEU A 356 -36.69 8.82 -21.40
CA LEU A 356 -35.70 9.66 -20.75
C LEU A 356 -35.87 11.11 -21.22
N GLN A 357 -36.22 12.00 -20.29
CA GLN A 357 -36.20 13.44 -20.51
C GLN A 357 -35.03 14.07 -19.75
N GLN A 358 -34.19 14.81 -20.47
CA GLN A 358 -32.92 15.34 -19.95
C GLN A 358 -32.76 16.82 -20.29
N GLY A 359 -32.31 17.60 -19.31
CA GLY A 359 -31.93 19.00 -19.45
C GLY A 359 -30.51 19.24 -18.96
N TYR A 360 -29.75 20.07 -19.68
CA TYR A 360 -28.38 20.46 -19.33
C TYR A 360 -28.35 21.94 -18.91
N LEU A 361 -27.95 22.22 -17.67
CA LEU A 361 -27.86 23.58 -17.17
C LEU A 361 -26.67 24.33 -17.80
N PRO A 362 -26.84 25.60 -18.22
CA PRO A 362 -25.76 26.37 -18.85
C PRO A 362 -24.63 26.70 -17.87
N GLY A 363 -23.39 26.34 -18.23
CA GLY A 363 -22.18 26.64 -17.47
C GLY A 363 -20.90 26.19 -18.19
N GLU A 364 -19.78 26.89 -17.98
CA GLU A 364 -18.51 26.63 -18.69
C GLU A 364 -17.59 25.61 -17.97
N ARG A 365 -17.84 25.31 -16.68
CA ARG A 365 -16.98 24.46 -15.84
C ARG A 365 -17.70 23.35 -15.08
N LEU A 366 -19.02 23.43 -14.99
CA LEU A 366 -19.88 22.50 -14.29
C LEU A 366 -21.08 22.25 -15.20
N ILE A 367 -21.22 21.02 -15.69
CA ILE A 367 -22.38 20.61 -16.48
C ILE A 367 -23.25 19.79 -15.55
N GLU A 368 -24.39 20.34 -15.19
CA GLU A 368 -25.38 19.64 -14.37
C GLU A 368 -26.48 19.07 -15.28
N ARG A 369 -26.73 17.76 -15.14
CA ARG A 369 -27.76 17.01 -15.85
C ARG A 369 -28.88 16.68 -14.87
N VAL A 370 -30.11 17.04 -15.22
CA VAL A 370 -31.31 16.54 -14.52
C VAL A 370 -32.04 15.56 -15.42
N ARG A 371 -32.51 14.44 -14.87
CA ARG A 371 -33.15 13.36 -15.61
C ARG A 371 -34.45 12.92 -14.93
N LYS A 372 -35.51 12.79 -15.72
CA LYS A 372 -36.73 12.09 -15.35
C LYS A 372 -36.82 10.77 -16.10
N ILE A 373 -37.03 9.68 -15.37
CA ILE A 373 -37.20 8.32 -15.90
C ILE A 373 -38.63 7.90 -15.66
N THR A 374 -39.34 7.51 -16.72
CA THR A 374 -40.69 6.95 -16.64
C THR A 374 -40.67 5.50 -17.15
N SER A 375 -41.11 4.56 -16.31
CA SER A 375 -41.22 3.13 -16.65
C SER A 375 -42.50 2.56 -16.04
N ALA A 376 -43.36 1.94 -16.86
CA ALA A 376 -44.65 1.30 -16.50
C ALA A 376 -45.47 2.01 -15.40
N ASP A 377 -45.10 1.83 -14.12
CA ASP A 377 -45.80 2.37 -12.95
C ASP A 377 -44.94 3.26 -12.02
N GLN A 378 -43.72 3.66 -12.43
CA GLN A 378 -42.77 4.41 -11.60
C GLN A 378 -42.15 5.60 -12.33
N VAL A 379 -42.00 6.72 -11.61
CA VAL A 379 -41.30 7.93 -12.05
C VAL A 379 -40.15 8.23 -11.08
N THR A 380 -38.93 8.30 -11.58
CA THR A 380 -37.72 8.63 -10.80
C THR A 380 -37.07 9.91 -11.32
N HIS A 381 -36.65 10.80 -10.42
CA HIS A 381 -35.93 12.03 -10.76
C HIS A 381 -34.50 11.96 -10.22
N LEU A 382 -33.52 12.19 -11.09
CA LEU A 382 -32.09 12.12 -10.78
C LEU A 382 -31.40 13.44 -11.14
N ARG A 383 -30.39 13.78 -10.36
CA ARG A 383 -29.48 14.92 -10.57
C ARG A 383 -28.06 14.40 -10.69
N THR A 384 -27.36 14.76 -11.76
CA THR A 384 -25.96 14.39 -12.00
C THR A 384 -25.08 15.63 -12.18
N ILE A 385 -24.00 15.75 -11.42
CA ILE A 385 -22.98 16.80 -11.60
C ILE A 385 -21.79 16.22 -12.35
N LYS A 386 -21.49 16.74 -13.54
CA LYS A 386 -20.35 16.32 -14.36
C LYS A 386 -19.20 17.34 -14.26
N LEU A 387 -18.03 16.86 -13.86
CA LEU A 387 -16.81 17.65 -13.69
C LEU A 387 -15.71 17.10 -14.62
N GLY A 388 -15.25 17.92 -15.57
CA GLY A 388 -14.15 17.59 -16.50
C GLY A 388 -14.53 17.61 -17.99
N ALA A 389 -13.54 17.46 -18.87
CA ALA A 389 -13.70 17.41 -20.33
C ALA A 389 -12.88 16.25 -20.93
N GLY A 390 -13.38 15.59 -21.97
CA GLY A 390 -12.75 14.43 -22.61
C GLY A 390 -13.20 13.07 -22.02
N VAL A 391 -12.34 12.05 -22.15
CA VAL A 391 -12.57 10.63 -21.80
C VAL A 391 -12.56 10.38 -20.27
N GLN A 392 -12.14 11.35 -19.46
CA GLN A 392 -12.17 11.27 -18.00
C GLN A 392 -13.08 12.36 -17.44
N ARG A 393 -14.20 11.95 -16.83
CA ARG A 393 -15.15 12.83 -16.15
C ARG A 393 -15.48 12.21 -14.79
N VAL A 394 -15.61 13.06 -13.78
CA VAL A 394 -16.18 12.68 -12.48
C VAL A 394 -17.67 13.00 -12.54
N GLU A 395 -18.51 12.00 -12.30
CA GLU A 395 -19.96 12.16 -12.20
C GLU A 395 -20.41 11.89 -10.76
N VAL A 396 -21.31 12.70 -10.21
CA VAL A 396 -21.97 12.46 -8.93
C VAL A 396 -23.47 12.42 -9.21
N GLU A 397 -24.12 11.28 -9.04
CA GLU A 397 -25.55 11.08 -9.27
C GLU A 397 -26.29 10.87 -7.95
N GLU A 398 -27.34 11.66 -7.72
CA GLU A 398 -28.18 11.60 -6.53
C GLU A 398 -29.66 11.70 -6.92
N GLU A 399 -30.55 11.07 -6.16
CA GLU A 399 -31.99 11.27 -6.31
C GLU A 399 -32.38 12.71 -5.95
N CYS A 400 -33.31 13.30 -6.70
CA CYS A 400 -33.88 14.61 -6.39
C CYS A 400 -35.40 14.56 -6.29
N THR A 401 -36.00 15.55 -5.64
CA THR A 401 -37.46 15.64 -5.57
C THR A 401 -38.03 16.15 -6.90
N PRO A 402 -39.30 15.85 -7.23
CA PRO A 402 -39.95 16.37 -8.44
C PRO A 402 -39.89 17.90 -8.54
N GLU A 403 -40.04 18.61 -7.43
CA GLU A 403 -40.01 20.08 -7.39
C GLU A 403 -38.63 20.64 -7.75
N VAL A 404 -37.56 19.98 -7.30
CA VAL A 404 -36.18 20.33 -7.65
C VAL A 404 -35.95 20.08 -9.15
N PHE A 405 -36.40 18.94 -9.67
CA PHE A 405 -36.33 18.64 -11.09
C PHE A 405 -37.05 19.70 -11.93
N ASP A 406 -38.32 20.00 -11.65
CA ASP A 406 -39.13 20.92 -12.45
C ASP A 406 -38.51 22.34 -12.46
N THR A 407 -38.02 22.79 -11.30
CA THR A 407 -37.36 24.09 -11.16
C THR A 407 -36.10 24.18 -12.02
N LEU A 408 -35.22 23.17 -11.92
CA LEU A 408 -33.94 23.16 -12.65
C LEU A 408 -34.15 22.89 -14.14
N PHE A 409 -35.05 21.98 -14.50
CA PHE A 409 -35.38 21.66 -15.88
C PHE A 409 -35.96 22.89 -16.61
N GLY A 410 -36.71 23.75 -15.92
CA GLY A 410 -37.16 25.05 -16.43
C GLY A 410 -36.01 25.94 -16.92
N LEU A 411 -34.83 25.85 -16.31
CA LEU A 411 -33.63 26.63 -16.68
C LEU A 411 -32.83 26.04 -17.85
N THR A 412 -33.26 24.93 -18.43
CA THR A 412 -32.54 24.20 -19.50
C THR A 412 -33.12 24.42 -20.89
N GLU A 413 -33.93 25.47 -21.10
CA GLU A 413 -34.52 25.78 -22.40
C GLU A 413 -33.43 25.95 -23.49
N GLY A 414 -33.60 25.28 -24.64
CA GLY A 414 -32.57 25.19 -25.69
C GLY A 414 -31.37 24.28 -25.35
N LYS A 415 -31.47 23.48 -24.28
CA LYS A 415 -30.47 22.52 -23.80
C LYS A 415 -31.10 21.19 -23.37
N ARG A 416 -31.98 20.59 -24.18
CA ARG A 416 -32.74 19.38 -23.84
C ARG A 416 -32.58 18.23 -24.84
N VAL A 417 -32.73 17.01 -24.34
CA VAL A 417 -32.80 15.78 -25.15
C VAL A 417 -33.93 14.91 -24.61
N GLU A 418 -34.69 14.33 -25.52
CA GLU A 418 -35.68 13.30 -25.22
C GLU A 418 -35.39 12.03 -26.03
N LYS A 419 -35.37 10.87 -25.37
CA LYS A 419 -35.04 9.59 -26.00
C LYS A 419 -35.75 8.40 -25.34
N GLU A 420 -35.95 7.35 -26.13
CA GLU A 420 -36.33 6.02 -25.66
C GLU A 420 -35.08 5.14 -25.56
N ARG A 421 -34.85 4.51 -24.41
CA ARG A 421 -33.75 3.58 -24.19
C ARG A 421 -34.25 2.15 -24.07
N PHE A 422 -33.78 1.28 -24.95
CA PHE A 422 -34.00 -0.16 -24.93
C PHE A 422 -32.78 -0.84 -24.29
N ARG A 423 -33.00 -1.70 -23.29
CA ARG A 423 -31.93 -2.51 -22.71
C ARG A 423 -32.00 -3.92 -23.30
N VAL A 424 -30.96 -4.32 -24.03
CA VAL A 424 -30.87 -5.60 -24.72
C VAL A 424 -29.74 -6.42 -24.10
N PRO A 425 -30.05 -7.43 -23.25
CA PRO A 425 -29.03 -8.34 -22.71
C PRO A 425 -28.42 -9.21 -23.81
N GLU A 426 -27.10 -9.34 -23.82
CA GLU A 426 -26.34 -10.23 -24.70
C GLU A 426 -25.11 -10.76 -23.94
N GLY A 427 -25.12 -12.05 -23.56
CA GLY A 427 -24.07 -12.63 -22.74
C GLY A 427 -24.01 -12.02 -21.34
N ASP A 428 -22.82 -11.57 -20.94
CA ASP A 428 -22.52 -10.89 -19.68
C ASP A 428 -22.71 -9.36 -19.75
N ARG A 429 -23.14 -8.84 -20.91
CA ARG A 429 -23.27 -7.40 -21.15
C ARG A 429 -24.71 -7.01 -21.42
N VAL A 430 -25.02 -5.74 -21.13
CA VAL A 430 -26.28 -5.12 -21.50
C VAL A 430 -25.99 -4.00 -22.50
N TRP A 431 -26.58 -4.10 -23.68
CA TRP A 431 -26.52 -3.04 -24.68
C TRP A 431 -27.68 -2.08 -24.46
N GLU A 432 -27.38 -0.79 -24.37
CA GLU A 432 -28.38 0.27 -24.26
C GLU A 432 -28.55 0.93 -25.64
N ILE A 433 -29.71 0.72 -26.28
CA ILE A 433 -30.04 1.29 -27.59
C ILE A 433 -30.93 2.51 -27.38
N ASP A 434 -30.41 3.68 -27.72
CA ASP A 434 -31.09 4.96 -27.60
C ASP A 434 -31.69 5.40 -28.92
N ARG A 435 -33.02 5.49 -29.00
CA ARG A 435 -33.73 6.20 -30.07
C ARG A 435 -34.08 7.60 -29.61
N PHE A 436 -33.44 8.60 -30.20
CA PHE A 436 -33.75 10.00 -29.90
C PHE A 436 -35.11 10.37 -30.51
N LEU A 437 -35.95 11.06 -29.76
CA LEU A 437 -37.32 11.42 -30.18
C LEU A 437 -37.40 12.80 -30.82
N ASP A 438 -36.37 13.63 -30.59
CA ASP A 438 -36.27 15.00 -31.11
C ASP A 438 -35.51 15.09 -32.45
N ARG A 439 -34.93 13.98 -32.92
CA ARG A 439 -34.14 13.90 -34.16
C ARG A 439 -34.06 12.45 -34.66
N GLU A 440 -33.79 12.25 -35.94
CA GLU A 440 -33.52 10.92 -36.49
C GLU A 440 -32.10 10.45 -36.12
N LEU A 441 -31.94 9.93 -34.90
CA LEU A 441 -30.67 9.40 -34.41
C LEU A 441 -30.90 8.15 -33.55
N VAL A 442 -30.11 7.11 -33.80
CA VAL A 442 -30.06 5.89 -32.99
C VAL A 442 -28.61 5.61 -32.58
N LEU A 443 -28.38 5.46 -31.28
CA LEU A 443 -27.06 5.13 -30.73
C LEU A 443 -27.13 3.81 -29.94
N ALA A 444 -26.06 3.03 -29.98
CA ALA A 444 -25.86 1.91 -29.08
C ALA A 444 -24.71 2.23 -28.12
N GLU A 445 -24.93 2.01 -26.82
CA GLU A 445 -23.95 2.18 -25.76
C GLU A 445 -23.75 0.83 -25.03
N VAL A 446 -22.52 0.52 -24.65
CA VAL A 446 -22.18 -0.65 -23.82
C VAL A 446 -21.11 -0.27 -22.81
N GLU A 447 -21.33 -0.63 -21.55
CA GLU A 447 -20.39 -0.41 -20.46
C GLU A 447 -19.28 -1.48 -20.47
N LEU A 448 -18.06 -1.07 -20.14
CA LEU A 448 -16.85 -1.89 -20.14
C LEU A 448 -16.15 -1.85 -18.78
N PRO A 449 -15.52 -2.97 -18.36
CA PRO A 449 -14.74 -3.01 -17.13
C PRO A 449 -13.39 -2.28 -17.25
N ALA A 450 -12.90 -2.04 -18.47
CA ALA A 450 -11.63 -1.38 -18.76
C ALA A 450 -11.61 -0.72 -20.16
N PRO A 451 -10.80 0.33 -20.41
CA PRO A 451 -10.81 1.06 -21.69
C PRO A 451 -10.32 0.23 -22.89
N ASP A 452 -9.46 -0.75 -22.63
CA ASP A 452 -8.86 -1.64 -23.62
C ASP A 452 -9.64 -2.97 -23.80
N ALA A 453 -10.76 -3.15 -23.10
CA ALA A 453 -11.59 -4.34 -23.22
C ALA A 453 -12.12 -4.51 -24.66
N GLU A 454 -11.99 -5.71 -25.22
CA GLU A 454 -12.57 -6.03 -26.53
C GLU A 454 -14.10 -6.05 -26.46
N VAL A 455 -14.72 -5.52 -27.52
CA VAL A 455 -16.18 -5.45 -27.67
C VAL A 455 -16.61 -6.28 -28.87
N PRO A 456 -16.95 -7.58 -28.67
CA PRO A 456 -17.54 -8.37 -29.74
C PRO A 456 -18.90 -7.79 -30.09
N ILE A 457 -19.05 -7.35 -31.36
CA ILE A 457 -20.31 -6.81 -31.86
C ILE A 457 -21.29 -7.98 -32.06
N PRO A 458 -22.48 -7.98 -31.43
CA PRO A 458 -23.45 -9.05 -31.58
C PRO A 458 -23.94 -9.18 -33.03
N GLU A 459 -24.24 -10.39 -33.48
CA GLU A 459 -24.72 -10.67 -34.85
C GLU A 459 -26.00 -9.88 -35.20
N TRP A 460 -26.86 -9.62 -34.22
CA TRP A 460 -28.09 -8.85 -34.42
C TRP A 460 -27.84 -7.35 -34.56
N LEU A 461 -26.73 -6.83 -34.04
CA LEU A 461 -26.37 -5.41 -34.08
C LEU A 461 -25.51 -5.08 -35.31
N ALA A 462 -24.66 -6.02 -35.73
CA ALA A 462 -23.69 -5.82 -36.81
C ALA A 462 -24.29 -5.28 -38.13
N PRO A 463 -25.48 -5.72 -38.61
CA PRO A 463 -26.07 -5.19 -39.85
C PRO A 463 -26.49 -3.72 -39.78
N TYR A 464 -26.71 -3.19 -38.57
CA TYR A 464 -27.15 -1.82 -38.32
C TYR A 464 -26.01 -0.90 -37.91
N LEU A 465 -24.84 -1.48 -37.59
CA LEU A 465 -23.67 -0.75 -37.15
C LEU A 465 -23.08 0.07 -38.31
N VAL A 466 -23.10 1.40 -38.18
CA VAL A 466 -22.45 2.29 -39.16
C VAL A 466 -20.97 2.44 -38.82
N ARG A 467 -20.67 2.87 -37.59
CA ARG A 467 -19.30 3.08 -37.07
C ARG A 467 -19.29 3.38 -35.57
N GLU A 468 -18.14 3.27 -34.95
CA GLU A 468 -17.88 3.74 -33.59
C GLU A 468 -17.79 5.28 -33.54
N VAL A 469 -18.38 5.89 -32.50
CA VAL A 469 -18.45 7.35 -32.27
C VAL A 469 -18.09 7.73 -30.83
N THR A 470 -17.46 6.83 -30.07
CA THR A 470 -17.12 6.98 -28.64
C THR A 470 -16.46 8.33 -28.30
N ASP A 471 -15.45 8.74 -29.08
CA ASP A 471 -14.66 9.95 -28.83
C ASP A 471 -15.19 11.20 -29.55
N GLU A 472 -16.32 11.11 -30.26
CA GLU A 472 -16.81 12.21 -31.08
C GLU A 472 -17.72 13.17 -30.29
N PRO A 473 -17.33 14.44 -30.10
CA PRO A 473 -18.12 15.38 -29.32
C PRO A 473 -19.53 15.59 -29.88
N ALA A 474 -19.75 15.41 -31.19
CA ALA A 474 -21.04 15.58 -31.85
C ALA A 474 -22.12 14.59 -31.35
N TYR A 475 -21.72 13.42 -30.83
CA TYR A 475 -22.63 12.37 -30.38
C TYR A 475 -22.74 12.30 -28.84
N VAL A 476 -22.19 13.29 -28.14
CA VAL A 476 -22.37 13.43 -26.68
C VAL A 476 -23.72 14.10 -26.40
N ASN A 477 -24.54 13.51 -25.53
CA ASN A 477 -25.89 14.01 -25.21
C ASN A 477 -25.93 15.51 -24.84
N ALA A 478 -24.93 16.03 -24.12
CA ALA A 478 -24.85 17.46 -23.78
C ALA A 478 -24.66 18.37 -25.01
N ASN A 479 -23.97 17.89 -26.05
CA ASN A 479 -23.81 18.61 -27.32
C ASN A 479 -24.99 18.38 -28.26
N LEU A 480 -25.64 17.22 -28.18
CA LEU A 480 -26.88 16.94 -28.88
C LEU A 480 -28.01 17.84 -28.36
N ALA A 481 -28.01 18.20 -27.08
CA ALA A 481 -29.06 18.98 -26.44
C ALA A 481 -29.28 20.41 -26.99
N ARG A 482 -28.53 20.84 -28.01
CA ARG A 482 -28.48 22.23 -28.50
C ARG A 482 -29.69 22.67 -29.30
#